data_AF-A0A962ZIT1-F1
#
_entry.id   AF-A0A962ZIT1-F1
#
_cell.length_a   1.000
_cell.length_b   1.000
_cell.length_c   1.000
_cell.angle_alpha   90.00
_cell.angle_beta   90.00
_cell.angle_gamma   90.00
#
_symmetry.space_group_name_H-M   'P 1'
#
loop_
_entity.id
_entity.type
_entity.pdbx_description
1 polymer ?
#
loop_
_entity_poly.entity_id
_entity_poly.type
_entity_poly.pdbx_seq_one_letter_code
_entity_poly.pdbx_strand_id
1 'polypeptide(L)'
;PDEAEADLVVLNMVLHHMPAPADSLRAAARRLKPGGTLLVTDLCRHEEHRAHDTCGDLWLGFEEQELLAWAKRAGLEQNEVQYLAQRNGFQVQVRTFARSGEK
;
A
#
# COMPACT_ATOMS: atom_id res chain seq x y z
N PRO A 1 18.06 -2.79 -16.92
CA PRO A 1 16.88 -2.50 -16.07
C PRO A 1 15.76 -3.47 -16.46
N ASP A 2 15.21 -4.23 -15.51
CA ASP A 2 14.02 -5.05 -15.79
C ASP A 2 12.92 -4.16 -16.39
N GLU A 3 12.31 -4.59 -17.49
CA GLU A 3 11.22 -3.86 -18.11
C GLU A 3 9.99 -3.85 -17.18
N ALA A 4 9.16 -2.82 -17.31
CA ALA A 4 7.89 -2.78 -16.63
C ALA A 4 6.94 -3.81 -17.28
N GLU A 5 6.62 -4.88 -16.56
CA GLU A 5 5.96 -6.08 -17.14
C GLU A 5 4.54 -6.31 -16.63
N ALA A 6 4.12 -5.67 -15.54
CA ALA A 6 2.86 -5.96 -14.87
C ALA A 6 1.75 -4.93 -15.19
N ASP A 7 0.55 -5.42 -15.48
CA ASP A 7 -0.66 -4.59 -15.58
C ASP A 7 -1.27 -4.30 -14.18
N LEU A 8 -1.04 -5.21 -13.22
CA LEU A 8 -1.48 -5.11 -11.83
C LEU A 8 -0.39 -5.64 -10.89
N VAL A 9 -0.11 -4.88 -9.83
CA VAL A 9 0.68 -5.33 -8.68
C VAL A 9 -0.20 -5.26 -7.44
N VAL A 10 -0.15 -6.30 -6.60
CA VAL A 10 -0.94 -6.38 -5.38
C VAL A 10 -0.03 -6.48 -4.17
N LEU A 11 -0.21 -5.57 -3.22
CA LEU A 11 0.38 -5.63 -1.88
C LEU A 11 -0.74 -5.86 -0.89
N ASN A 12 -0.90 -7.11 -0.44
CA ASN A 12 -1.98 -7.51 0.44
C ASN A 12 -1.47 -7.94 1.81
N MET A 13 -1.83 -7.19 2.85
CA MET A 13 -1.47 -7.42 4.25
C MET A 13 0.02 -7.70 4.41
N VAL A 14 0.84 -6.83 3.82
CA VAL A 14 2.29 -7.06 3.72
C VAL A 14 3.12 -5.82 4.02
N LEU A 15 2.61 -4.61 3.78
CA LEU A 15 3.40 -3.39 3.97
C LEU A 15 3.74 -3.16 5.45
N HIS A 16 2.86 -3.53 6.37
CA HIS A 16 3.10 -3.40 7.81
C HIS A 16 4.22 -4.31 8.34
N HIS A 17 4.66 -5.31 7.57
CA HIS A 17 5.84 -6.13 7.88
C HIS A 17 7.12 -5.63 7.17
N MET A 18 7.02 -4.62 6.31
CA MET A 18 8.17 -4.14 5.53
C MET A 18 8.92 -3.05 6.29
N PRO A 19 10.26 -3.11 6.37
CA PRO A 19 11.05 -2.11 7.10
C PRO A 19 11.05 -0.74 6.43
N ALA A 20 10.79 -0.69 5.11
CA ALA A 20 10.71 0.56 4.35
C ALA A 20 9.50 0.55 3.39
N PRO A 21 8.26 0.75 3.88
CA PRO A 21 7.05 0.66 3.07
C PRO A 21 7.04 1.62 1.88
N ALA A 22 7.56 2.83 2.05
CA ALA A 22 7.69 3.81 0.98
C ALA A 22 8.59 3.32 -0.18
N ASP A 23 9.68 2.62 0.13
CA ASP A 23 10.57 2.06 -0.89
C ASP A 23 9.95 0.82 -1.55
N SER A 24 9.19 0.02 -0.81
CA SER A 24 8.40 -1.09 -1.34
C SER A 24 7.35 -0.60 -2.34
N LEU A 25 6.63 0.49 -2.03
CA LEU A 25 5.70 1.15 -2.97
C LEU A 25 6.42 1.64 -4.23
N ARG A 26 7.59 2.27 -4.07
CA ARG A 26 8.40 2.71 -5.22
C ARG A 26 8.87 1.53 -6.07
N ALA A 27 9.23 0.41 -5.47
CA ALA A 27 9.62 -0.79 -6.18
C ALA A 27 8.45 -1.41 -6.96
N ALA A 28 7.27 -1.49 -6.34
CA ALA A 28 6.04 -1.94 -6.97
C ALA A 28 5.65 -1.04 -8.16
N ALA A 29 5.73 0.29 -8.00
CA ALA A 29 5.45 1.24 -9.06
C ALA A 29 6.34 1.03 -10.30
N ARG A 30 7.64 0.74 -10.11
CA ARG A 30 8.57 0.48 -11.23
C ARG A 30 8.21 -0.75 -12.04
N ARG A 31 7.56 -1.75 -11.44
CA ARG A 31 7.15 -3.00 -12.10
C ARG A 31 5.88 -2.86 -12.93
N LEU A 32 5.09 -1.81 -12.69
CA LEU A 32 3.86 -1.55 -13.43
C LEU A 32 4.14 -0.97 -14.80
N LYS A 33 3.47 -1.46 -15.84
CA LYS A 33 3.43 -0.77 -17.14
C LYS A 33 2.82 0.64 -17.00
N PRO A 34 3.08 1.57 -17.93
CA PRO A 34 2.29 2.79 -18.03
C PRO A 34 0.78 2.44 -18.13
N GLY A 35 -0.06 3.08 -17.32
CA GLY A 35 -1.48 2.76 -17.19
C GLY A 35 -1.82 1.57 -16.27
N GLY A 36 -0.81 0.88 -15.72
CA GLY A 36 -1.00 -0.23 -14.77
C GLY A 36 -1.48 0.24 -13.38
N THR A 37 -2.02 -0.69 -12.60
CA THR A 37 -2.59 -0.42 -11.27
C THR A 37 -1.78 -1.06 -10.15
N LEU A 38 -1.53 -0.31 -9.08
CA LEU A 38 -1.11 -0.84 -7.78
C LEU A 38 -2.34 -0.96 -6.89
N LEU A 39 -2.63 -2.17 -6.40
CA LEU A 39 -3.61 -2.41 -5.35
C LEU A 39 -2.87 -2.60 -4.02
N VAL A 40 -3.23 -1.82 -3.01
CA VAL A 40 -2.73 -1.94 -1.64
C VAL A 40 -3.90 -2.27 -0.73
N THR A 41 -3.79 -3.35 0.03
CA THR A 41 -4.71 -3.70 1.11
C THR A 41 -3.92 -3.85 2.39
N ASP A 42 -4.15 -2.98 3.36
CA ASP A 42 -3.40 -3.00 4.61
C ASP A 42 -4.21 -2.40 5.77
N LEU A 43 -3.70 -2.55 7.00
CA LEU A 43 -4.39 -2.08 8.19
C LEU A 43 -4.47 -0.54 8.20
N CYS A 44 -5.63 -0.01 8.59
CA CYS A 44 -5.71 1.36 9.06
C CYS A 44 -4.89 1.50 10.35
N ARG A 45 -4.31 2.69 10.57
CA ARG A 45 -3.58 2.96 11.81
C ARG A 45 -4.49 2.69 13.01
N HIS A 46 -3.96 1.95 13.98
CA HIS A 46 -4.64 1.65 15.23
C HIS A 46 -3.68 1.87 16.41
N GLU A 47 -4.21 2.34 17.54
CA GLU A 47 -3.43 2.67 18.74
C GLU A 47 -3.44 1.55 19.78
N GLU A 48 -4.09 0.42 19.50
CA GLU A 48 -4.30 -0.65 20.47
C GLU A 48 -2.98 -1.41 20.75
N HIS A 49 -2.28 -0.98 21.79
CA HIS A 49 -0.96 -1.42 22.25
C HIS A 49 -0.81 -2.93 22.56
N ARG A 50 -1.83 -3.76 22.32
CA ARG A 50 -1.77 -5.21 22.55
C ARG A 50 -1.02 -6.00 21.48
N ALA A 51 -0.66 -5.38 20.36
CA ALA A 51 0.09 -6.02 19.27
C ALA A 51 1.61 -5.86 19.36
N HIS A 52 2.14 -5.18 20.38
CA HIS A 52 3.56 -4.83 20.42
C HIS A 52 4.49 -6.00 20.81
N ASP A 53 3.96 -7.05 21.45
CA ASP A 53 4.80 -8.13 22.00
C ASP A 53 4.70 -9.48 21.26
N THR A 54 3.84 -9.64 20.23
CA THR A 54 3.52 -11.00 19.72
C THR A 54 3.55 -11.20 18.20
N CYS A 55 3.47 -10.19 17.33
CA CYS A 55 3.23 -10.43 15.88
C CYS A 55 4.35 -10.10 14.90
N GLY A 56 5.41 -9.38 15.29
CA GLY A 56 6.45 -8.97 14.32
C GLY A 56 5.98 -7.91 13.32
N ASP A 57 4.91 -7.18 13.64
CA ASP A 57 4.45 -6.03 12.89
C ASP A 57 5.41 -4.85 13.12
N LEU A 58 6.00 -4.33 12.05
CA LEU A 58 6.87 -3.15 12.10
C LEU A 58 6.05 -1.85 12.14
N TRP A 59 4.78 -1.93 11.69
CA TRP A 59 3.85 -0.80 11.63
C TRP A 59 2.48 -1.22 12.18
N LEU A 60 1.88 -0.37 13.01
CA LEU A 60 0.52 -0.57 13.54
C LEU A 60 -0.53 -0.09 12.52
N GLY A 61 -0.39 -0.50 11.27
CA GLY A 61 -1.13 0.03 10.13
C GLY A 61 -0.70 1.43 9.71
N PHE A 62 -1.43 2.00 8.74
CA PHE A 62 -1.08 3.25 8.08
C PHE A 62 -2.20 4.27 8.11
N GLU A 63 -1.82 5.54 8.19
CA GLU A 63 -2.75 6.65 7.93
C GLU A 63 -3.01 6.78 6.43
N GLU A 64 -4.19 7.27 6.08
CA GLU A 64 -4.57 7.46 4.68
C GLU A 64 -3.57 8.38 3.94
N GLN A 65 -3.21 9.50 4.57
CA GLN A 65 -2.36 10.51 3.96
C GLN A 65 -0.91 10.03 3.82
N GLU A 66 -0.48 9.08 4.65
CA GLU A 66 0.86 8.50 4.61
C GLU A 66 1.05 7.65 3.34
N LEU A 67 0.13 6.72 3.08
CA LEU A 67 0.15 5.91 1.85
C LEU A 67 0.00 6.76 0.59
N LEU A 68 -0.88 7.77 0.62
CA LEU A 68 -1.05 8.69 -0.50
C LEU A 68 0.23 9.48 -0.80
N ALA A 69 0.89 10.02 0.23
CA ALA A 69 2.13 10.78 0.05
C ALA A 69 3.26 9.92 -0.54
N TRP A 70 3.39 8.67 -0.08
CA TRP A 70 4.40 7.75 -0.62
C TRP A 70 4.08 7.31 -2.04
N ALA A 71 2.82 6.99 -2.35
CA ALA A 71 2.39 6.64 -3.70
C ALA A 71 2.65 7.79 -4.68
N LYS A 72 2.31 9.03 -4.30
CA LYS A 72 2.59 10.23 -5.12
C LYS A 72 4.09 10.40 -5.40
N ARG A 73 4.94 10.21 -4.37
CA ARG A 73 6.41 10.23 -4.53
C ARG A 73 6.94 9.10 -5.40
N ALA A 74 6.19 8.02 -5.57
CA ALA A 74 6.49 6.90 -6.45
C ALA A 74 5.98 7.11 -7.90
N GLY A 75 5.34 8.26 -8.20
CA GLY A 75 4.77 8.53 -9.52
C GLY A 75 3.43 7.82 -9.76
N LEU A 76 2.71 7.51 -8.68
CA LEU A 76 1.38 6.92 -8.73
C LEU A 76 0.32 7.96 -8.35
N GLU A 77 -0.83 7.87 -8.99
CA GLU A 77 -2.00 8.70 -8.71
C GLU A 77 -3.10 7.87 -8.05
N GLN A 78 -3.73 8.40 -7.02
CA GLN A 78 -4.82 7.68 -6.33
C GLN A 78 -6.04 7.56 -7.26
N ASN A 79 -6.60 6.36 -7.33
CA ASN A 79 -7.82 6.08 -8.08
C ASN A 79 -9.00 5.85 -7.12
N GLU A 80 -9.07 4.69 -6.46
CA GLU A 80 -10.15 4.35 -5.53
C GLU A 80 -9.63 4.07 -4.12
N VAL A 81 -10.49 4.32 -3.13
CA VAL A 81 -10.28 3.97 -1.72
C VAL A 81 -11.56 3.36 -1.18
N GLN A 82 -11.43 2.23 -0.49
CA GLN A 82 -12.50 1.58 0.24
C GLN A 82 -12.01 1.15 1.61
N TYR A 83 -12.92 1.14 2.59
CA TYR A 83 -12.64 0.73 3.96
C TYR A 83 -13.48 -0.49 4.30
N LEU A 84 -12.82 -1.54 4.77
CA LEU A 84 -13.45 -2.80 5.18
C LEU A 84 -13.30 -2.95 6.69
N ALA A 85 -14.42 -2.88 7.40
CA ALA A 85 -14.45 -3.18 8.83
C ALA A 85 -14.40 -4.70 9.05
N GLN A 86 -13.51 -5.14 9.94
CA GLN A 86 -13.41 -6.53 10.35
C GLN A 86 -14.15 -6.77 11.68
N ARG A 87 -14.63 -8.01 11.89
CA ARG A 87 -15.37 -8.39 13.11
C ARG A 87 -14.54 -8.33 14.39
N ASN A 88 -13.21 -8.28 14.27
CA ASN A 88 -12.24 -8.22 15.36
C ASN A 88 -11.90 -6.78 15.80
N GLY A 89 -12.57 -5.76 15.25
CA GLY A 89 -12.33 -4.35 15.59
C GLY A 89 -11.28 -3.66 14.71
N PHE A 90 -10.53 -4.39 13.89
CA PHE A 90 -9.63 -3.78 12.92
C PHE A 90 -10.37 -3.26 11.68
N GLN A 91 -9.78 -2.26 11.05
CA GLN A 91 -10.21 -1.76 9.75
C GLN A 91 -9.08 -1.95 8.75
N VAL A 92 -9.41 -2.42 7.55
CA VAL A 92 -8.49 -2.54 6.42
C VAL A 92 -8.85 -1.47 5.40
N GLN A 93 -7.85 -0.76 4.90
CA GLN A 93 -7.99 0.13 3.75
C GLN A 93 -7.59 -0.63 2.47
N VAL A 94 -8.44 -0.53 1.45
CA VAL A 94 -8.22 -1.05 0.11
C VAL A 94 -8.05 0.15 -0.81
N ARG A 95 -6.87 0.32 -1.40
CA ARG A 95 -6.51 1.48 -2.20
C ARG A 95 -5.98 1.05 -3.54
N THR A 96 -6.46 1.68 -4.61
CA THR A 96 -5.88 1.54 -5.94
C THR A 96 -5.16 2.81 -6.34
N PHE A 97 -4.00 2.64 -6.97
CA PHE A 97 -3.22 3.73 -7.54
C PHE A 97 -2.88 3.41 -8.99
N ALA A 98 -3.04 4.37 -9.88
CA ALA A 98 -2.67 4.23 -11.28
C ALA A 98 -1.25 4.76 -11.50
N ARG A 99 -0.44 4.05 -12.28
CA ARG A 99 0.78 4.61 -12.87
C ARG A 99 0.36 5.40 -14.10
N SER A 100 0.62 6.70 -14.12
CA SER A 100 0.27 7.55 -15.26
C SER A 100 0.87 6.97 -16.55
N GLY A 101 0.05 6.85 -17.59
CA GLY A 101 0.52 6.50 -18.92
C GLY A 101 1.44 7.61 -19.45
N GLU A 102 2.48 7.27 -20.21
CA GLU A 102 3.13 8.30 -21.04
C GLU A 102 2.04 8.92 -21.91
N LYS A 103 1.94 10.25 -21.84
CA LYS A 103 0.95 11.03 -22.58
C LYS A 103 1.40 11.24 -24.02
#